data_AF-L5MAJ0-F1
#
_entry.id   AF-L5MAJ0-F1
#
_cell.length_a   1.000
_cell.length_b   1.000
_cell.length_c   1.000
_cell.angle_alpha   90.00
_cell.angle_beta   90.00
_cell.angle_gamma   90.00
#
_symmetry.space_group_name_H-M   'P 1'
#
loop_
_entity.id
_entity.type
_entity.pdbx_description
1 polymer ?
#
loop_
_entity_poly.entity_id
_entity_poly.type
_entity_poly.pdbx_seq_one_letter_code
_entity_poly.pdbx_strand_id
1 'polypeptide(L)' 'MAQSVNITELNLPQLEMLKNQLDQEVEFLSTSIAQLKVVQTKYVEAKDCLNVLNKSNEGMG' A
#
# COMPACT_ATOMS: atom_id res chain seq x y z
N MET A 1 -16.28 -17.64 -8.14
CA MET A 1 -15.87 -18.90 -7.47
C MET A 1 -14.35 -18.90 -7.47
N ALA A 2 -13.71 -18.91 -6.30
CA ALA A 2 -12.25 -19.04 -6.26
C ALA A 2 -11.91 -20.51 -6.55
N GLN A 3 -11.25 -20.78 -7.68
CA GLN A 3 -10.70 -22.10 -7.95
C GLN A 3 -9.47 -22.31 -7.06
N SER A 4 -9.56 -23.25 -6.14
CA SER A 4 -8.41 -23.69 -5.34
C SER A 4 -7.52 -24.58 -6.19
N VAL A 5 -6.27 -24.18 -6.38
CA VAL A 5 -5.24 -25.01 -7.02
C VAL A 5 -4.48 -25.76 -5.94
N ASN A 6 -4.42 -27.10 -6.04
CA ASN A 6 -3.62 -27.90 -5.12
C ASN A 6 -2.14 -27.83 -5.52
N ILE A 7 -1.32 -27.18 -4.71
CA ILE A 7 0.11 -26.95 -5.00
C ILE A 7 0.89 -28.27 -5.11
N THR A 8 0.47 -29.33 -4.40
CA THR A 8 1.17 -30.63 -4.45
C THR A 8 0.95 -31.40 -5.74
N GLU A 9 -0.01 -30.97 -6.57
CA GLU A 9 -0.33 -31.59 -7.87
C GLU A 9 0.34 -30.84 -9.04
N LEU A 10 1.02 -29.72 -8.77
CA LEU A 10 1.70 -28.94 -9.78
C LEU A 10 3.07 -29.53 -10.11
N ASN A 11 3.41 -29.57 -11.39
CA ASN A 11 4.75 -29.90 -11.85
C ASN A 11 5.72 -28.72 -11.70
N LEU A 12 7.02 -28.97 -11.84
CA LEU A 12 8.05 -27.96 -11.64
C LEU A 12 7.85 -26.69 -12.51
N PRO A 13 7.56 -26.78 -13.83
CA PRO A 13 7.25 -25.59 -14.63
C PRO A 13 6.05 -24.78 -14.12
N GLN A 14 4.98 -25.44 -13.67
CA GLN A 14 3.81 -24.75 -13.10
C GLN A 14 4.13 -24.05 -11.78
N LEU A 15 4.97 -24.65 -10.95
CA LEU A 15 5.44 -24.06 -9.69
C LEU A 15 6.31 -22.83 -9.94
N GLU A 16 7.19 -22.86 -10.95
CA GLU A 16 8.00 -21.70 -11.34
C GLU A 16 7.13 -20.55 -11.84
N MET A 17 6.13 -20.83 -12.68
CA MET A 17 5.16 -19.82 -13.12
C MET A 17 4.38 -19.24 -11.94
N LEU A 18 3.88 -20.09 -11.04
CA LEU A 18 3.12 -19.66 -9.86
C LEU A 18 3.97 -18.77 -8.95
N LYS A 19 5.23 -19.16 -8.69
CA LYS A 19 6.18 -18.33 -7.93
C LYS A 19 6.34 -16.95 -8.57
N ASN A 20 6.60 -16.90 -9.87
CA ASN A 20 6.79 -15.62 -10.57
C ASN A 20 5.54 -14.73 -10.52
N GLN A 21 4.35 -15.32 -10.60
CA GLN A 21 3.10 -14.58 -10.45
C GLN A 21 2.95 -14.01 -9.03
N LEU A 22 3.19 -14.84 -8.00
CA LEU A 22 3.12 -14.39 -6.61
C LEU A 22 4.15 -13.30 -6.31
N ASP A 23 5.37 -13.41 -6.85
CA ASP A 23 6.41 -12.39 -6.71
C ASP A 23 5.94 -11.04 -7.30
N GLN A 24 5.30 -11.05 -8.47
CA GLN A 24 4.72 -9.85 -9.09
C GLN A 24 3.57 -9.26 -8.27
N GLU A 25 2.66 -10.09 -7.77
CA GLU A 25 1.55 -9.65 -6.93
C GLU A 25 2.05 -9.01 -5.62
N VAL A 26 3.08 -9.60 -5.00
CA VAL A 26 3.72 -9.04 -3.80
C VAL A 26 4.38 -7.69 -4.10
N GLU A 27 5.09 -7.56 -5.21
CA GLU A 27 5.72 -6.30 -5.62
C GLU A 27 4.68 -5.21 -5.89
N PHE A 28 3.61 -5.56 -6.60
CA PHE A 28 2.50 -4.66 -6.90
C PHE A 28 1.83 -4.14 -5.62
N LEU A 29 1.50 -5.04 -4.69
CA LEU A 29 0.88 -4.69 -3.41
C LEU A 29 1.82 -3.86 -2.55
N SER A 30 3.11 -4.21 -2.51
CA SER A 30 4.13 -3.47 -1.75
C SER A 30 4.27 -2.04 -2.25
N THR A 31 4.32 -1.85 -3.57
CA THR A 31 4.37 -0.53 -4.20
C THR A 31 3.10 0.28 -3.92
N SER A 32 1.93 -0.36 -4.01
CA SER A 32 0.64 0.28 -3.73
C SER A 32 0.57 0.78 -2.28
N ILE A 33 1.03 -0.02 -1.32
CA ILE A 33 1.10 0.37 0.10
C ILE A 33 2.08 1.54 0.30
N ALA A 34 3.24 1.52 -0.36
CA ALA A 34 4.20 2.62 -0.26
C ALA A 34 3.61 3.94 -0.77
N GLN A 35 2.88 3.92 -1.89
CA GLN A 35 2.19 5.09 -2.43
C GLN A 35 1.10 5.60 -1.49
N LEU A 36 0.30 4.71 -0.89
CA LEU A 36 -0.73 5.09 0.09
C LEU A 36 -0.13 5.75 1.33
N LYS A 37 1.03 5.26 1.81
CA LYS A 37 1.74 5.89 2.94
C LYS A 37 2.19 7.31 2.62
N VAL A 38 2.66 7.58 1.39
CA VAL A 38 3.01 8.95 0.97
C VAL A 38 1.80 9.87 1.02
N VAL A 39 0.64 9.41 0.55
CA VAL A 39 -0.62 10.18 0.60
C VAL A 39 -1.03 10.43 2.05
N GLN A 40 -0.95 9.41 2.92
CA GLN A 40 -1.24 9.54 4.35
C GLN A 40 -0.36 10.61 5.01
N THR A 41 0.96 10.61 4.73
CA THR A 41 1.88 11.62 5.26
C THR A 41 1.45 13.03 4.87
N LYS A 42 1.10 13.27 3.60
CA LYS A 42 0.62 14.58 3.14
C LYS A 42 -0.64 15.05 3.87
N TYR A 43 -1.56 14.14 4.17
CA TYR A 43 -2.76 14.48 4.96
C TYR A 43 -2.42 14.85 6.41
N VAL A 44 -1.47 14.14 7.03
CA VAL A 44 -0.99 14.48 8.37
C VAL A 44 -0.33 15.85 8.37
N GLU A 45 0.57 16.10 7.43
CA GLU A 45 1.25 17.40 7.27
C GLU A 45 0.24 18.53 7.08
N ALA A 46 -0.75 18.37 6.18
CA ALA A 46 -1.78 19.39 5.94
C ALA A 46 -2.61 19.68 7.20
N LYS A 47 -2.97 18.65 7.97
CA LYS A 47 -3.67 18.81 9.25
C LYS A 47 -2.82 19.57 10.26
N ASP A 48 -1.53 19.28 10.34
CA ASP A 48 -0.62 19.94 11.27
C ASP A 48 -0.38 21.41 10.88
N CYS A 49 -0.27 21.71 9.57
CA CYS A 49 -0.25 23.08 9.07
C CYS A 49 -1.52 23.86 9.45
N LEU A 50 -2.70 23.25 9.32
CA LEU A 50 -3.97 23.87 9.74
C LEU A 50 -4.00 24.15 11.25
N ASN A 51 -3.49 23.23 12.07
CA ASN A 51 -3.41 23.42 13.51
C ASN A 51 -2.51 24.61 13.88
N VAL A 52 -1.36 24.77 13.19
CA VAL A 52 -0.46 25.92 13.38
C VAL A 52 -1.13 27.22 12.94
N LEU A 53 -1.83 27.21 11.80
CA LEU A 53 -2.54 28.38 11.29
C LEU A 53 -3.63 28.83 12.27
N ASN A 54 -4.46 27.90 12.76
CA ASN A 54 -5.52 28.21 13.71
C ASN A 54 -4.97 28.84 15.00
N LYS A 55 -3.91 28.25 15.58
CA LYS A 55 -3.25 28.80 16.77
C LYS A 55 -2.67 30.19 16.54
N SER A 56 -2.09 30.43 15.37
CA SER A 56 -1.54 31.75 15.01
C SER A 56 -2.64 32.81 14.89
N ASN A 57 -3.85 32.40 14.49
CA ASN A 57 -4.98 33.29 14.29
C ASN A 57 -5.74 33.61 15.59
N GLU A 58 -5.66 32.77 16.63
CA GLU A 58 -6.26 33.01 17.96
C GLU A 58 -5.68 34.25 18.67
N GLY A 59 -4.47 34.68 18.32
CA GLY A 59 -3.82 35.86 18.90
C GLY A 59 -4.01 37.17 18.13
N MET A 60 -4.78 37.17 17.03
CA MET A 60 -4.99 38.34 16.17
C MET A 60 -6.39 38.98 16.30
N GLY A 61 -7.21 38.53 17.26
CA GLY A 61 -8.55 39.06 17.57
C GLY A 61 -8.61 39.82 18.89
#